data_AF-A0A7Y2A161-F1
#
_entry.id   AF-A0A7Y2A161-F1
#
_cell.length_a   1.000
_cell.length_b   1.000
_cell.length_c   1.000
_cell.angle_alpha   90.00
_cell.angle_beta   90.00
_cell.angle_gamma   90.00
#
_symmetry.space_group_name_H-M   'P 1'
#
loop_
_entity.id
_entity.type
_entity.pdbx_description
1 polymer ?
#
loop_
_entity_poly.entity_id
_entity_poly.type
_entity_poly.pdbx_seq_one_letter_code
_entity_poly.pdbx_strand_id
1 'polypeptide(L)'
;MNFRTEVKSPQYPFKFQYKDPAIAIGSCFTENIGGKLRNQGFNILLNPYGIIYNPFSVFDGIDLILQKREFQKEDLFQMGGLWHSWKHHGSYSSASMEQTLTSINRDIEKSHDQLLNSKFLFITLGTAWVYEHHSVGIVANCHKVPNKEFTKRLLSVDEIKNIGKEMLDKLSSKVPDMHVLFSISPVRHWKDGAQENALSKAVLRTAIHELYDQDHFHHYFPAYEMLVDDLRDYRFYAKDMLHPSETAIDYVWEKFAAALFDENTRAMLKDLEKLNKLKSHRGIHSETDSEMITEKEIELQRKYKHLLT
;
A
#
# COMPACT_ATOMS: atom_id res chain seq x y z
N MET A 1 -17.75 -31.43 -10.56
CA MET A 1 -16.30 -31.21 -10.71
C MET A 1 -16.03 -29.76 -10.33
N ASN A 2 -15.14 -29.49 -9.37
CA ASN A 2 -14.80 -28.11 -9.01
C ASN A 2 -13.68 -27.64 -9.96
N PHE A 3 -13.97 -26.68 -10.83
CA PHE A 3 -13.03 -26.18 -11.85
C PHE A 3 -12.16 -25.02 -11.35
N ARG A 4 -12.30 -24.64 -10.08
CA ARG A 4 -11.58 -23.52 -9.48
C ARG A 4 -10.55 -23.99 -8.47
N THR A 5 -9.33 -23.49 -8.60
CA THR A 5 -8.22 -23.69 -7.64
C THR A 5 -8.13 -22.51 -6.68
N GLU A 6 -9.13 -22.36 -5.81
CA GLU A 6 -9.25 -21.19 -4.95
C GLU A 6 -8.13 -21.06 -3.90
N VAL A 7 -7.42 -19.94 -3.93
CA VAL A 7 -6.50 -19.47 -2.91
C VAL A 7 -7.32 -19.08 -1.68
N LYS A 8 -7.11 -19.85 -0.62
CA LYS A 8 -7.79 -19.64 0.66
C LYS A 8 -7.28 -18.37 1.32
N SER A 9 -8.18 -17.61 1.94
CA SER A 9 -7.78 -16.50 2.81
C SER A 9 -6.93 -17.06 3.96
N PRO A 10 -5.74 -16.49 4.23
CA PRO A 10 -4.97 -16.83 5.40
C PRO A 10 -5.78 -16.61 6.68
N GLN A 11 -5.49 -17.42 7.70
CA GLN A 11 -5.97 -17.16 9.06
C GLN A 11 -4.80 -16.58 9.84
N TYR A 12 -5.00 -15.39 10.40
CA TYR A 12 -4.01 -14.71 11.22
C TYR A 12 -4.38 -14.83 12.70
N PRO A 13 -3.39 -14.83 13.61
CA PRO A 13 -3.64 -14.87 15.06
C PRO A 13 -4.20 -13.55 15.61
N PHE A 14 -4.40 -12.54 14.75
CA PHE A 14 -4.90 -11.21 15.08
C PHE A 14 -6.04 -10.82 14.14
N LYS A 15 -6.74 -9.74 14.50
CA LYS A 15 -7.76 -9.10 13.67
C LYS A 15 -7.50 -7.60 13.62
N PHE A 16 -7.69 -7.00 12.45
CA PHE A 16 -7.59 -5.57 12.22
C PHE A 16 -8.91 -4.91 12.61
N GLN A 17 -8.93 -4.20 13.73
CA GLN A 17 -10.13 -3.54 14.23
C GLN A 17 -10.31 -2.18 13.57
N TYR A 18 -11.55 -1.71 13.50
CA TYR A 18 -11.91 -0.47 12.80
C TYR A 18 -11.12 0.78 13.24
N LYS A 19 -10.77 0.85 14.53
CA LYS A 19 -10.05 1.98 15.13
C LYS A 19 -8.54 1.79 15.17
N ASP A 20 -8.03 0.63 14.79
CA ASP A 20 -6.59 0.38 14.83
C ASP A 20 -5.90 1.32 13.82
N PRO A 21 -4.93 2.14 14.25
CA PRO A 21 -4.19 2.98 13.32
C PRO A 21 -3.29 2.10 12.46
N ALA A 22 -3.23 2.41 11.17
CA ALA A 22 -2.41 1.70 10.21
C ALA A 22 -1.68 2.64 9.26
N ILE A 23 -0.60 2.11 8.68
CA ILE A 23 0.06 2.68 7.51
C ILE A 23 0.11 1.62 6.42
N ALA A 24 -0.12 2.01 5.17
CA ALA A 24 0.13 1.16 4.02
C ALA A 24 1.08 1.85 3.03
N ILE A 25 2.15 1.15 2.65
CA ILE A 25 3.20 1.66 1.75
C ILE A 25 3.45 0.64 0.64
N GLY A 26 3.58 1.11 -0.60
CA GLY A 26 3.97 0.25 -1.70
C GLY A 26 3.48 0.69 -3.07
N SER A 27 3.24 -0.32 -3.91
CA SER A 27 2.75 -0.18 -5.28
C SER A 27 1.40 0.52 -5.38
N CYS A 28 0.97 0.81 -6.61
CA CYS A 28 -0.38 1.32 -6.89
C CYS A 28 -1.48 0.39 -6.35
N PHE A 29 -1.21 -0.91 -6.18
CA PHE A 29 -2.18 -1.83 -5.58
C PHE A 29 -2.47 -1.50 -4.10
N THR A 30 -1.53 -0.86 -3.39
CA THR A 30 -1.75 -0.33 -2.05
C THR A 30 -2.89 0.68 -2.03
N GLU A 31 -3.00 1.55 -3.05
CA GLU A 31 -4.08 2.53 -3.15
C GLU A 31 -5.46 1.88 -3.36
N ASN A 32 -5.51 0.70 -4.01
CA ASN A 32 -6.78 0.00 -4.23
C ASN A 32 -7.38 -0.53 -2.93
N ILE A 33 -6.61 -1.32 -2.18
CA ILE A 33 -7.08 -1.93 -0.92
C ILE A 33 -7.10 -0.88 0.20
N GLY A 34 -6.04 -0.07 0.31
CA GLY A 34 -5.94 1.03 1.26
C GLY A 34 -6.99 2.10 1.02
N GLY A 35 -7.32 2.40 -0.24
CA GLY A 35 -8.38 3.32 -0.60
C GLY A 35 -9.75 2.82 -0.16
N LYS A 36 -10.03 1.51 -0.28
CA LYS A 36 -11.26 0.91 0.27
C LYS A 36 -11.35 1.05 1.79
N LEU A 37 -10.25 0.79 2.51
CA LEU A 37 -10.18 1.03 3.97
C LEU A 37 -10.48 2.49 4.32
N ARG A 38 -9.79 3.42 3.67
CA ARG A 38 -9.96 4.87 3.89
C ARG A 38 -11.39 5.32 3.58
N ASN A 39 -11.96 4.88 2.46
CA ASN A 39 -13.33 5.22 2.06
C ASN A 39 -14.39 4.65 3.02
N GLN A 40 -14.05 3.58 3.75
CA GLN A 40 -14.88 3.03 4.81
C GLN A 40 -14.59 3.64 6.18
N GLY A 41 -13.68 4.62 6.29
CA GLY A 41 -13.43 5.37 7.52
C GLY A 41 -12.39 4.77 8.47
N PHE A 42 -11.63 3.76 8.02
CA PHE A 42 -10.50 3.26 8.81
C PHE A 42 -9.42 4.34 8.99
N ASN A 43 -8.77 4.34 10.16
CA ASN A 43 -7.61 5.18 10.42
C ASN A 43 -6.37 4.62 9.71
N ILE A 44 -6.20 4.97 8.43
CA ILE A 44 -5.09 4.50 7.61
C ILE A 44 -4.40 5.65 6.85
N LEU A 45 -3.08 5.68 6.92
CA LEU A 45 -2.24 6.54 6.09
C LEU A 45 -1.70 5.75 4.89
N LEU A 46 -1.92 6.27 3.68
CA LEU A 46 -1.51 5.60 2.44
C LEU A 46 -0.31 6.29 1.81
N ASN A 47 0.68 5.49 1.43
CA ASN A 47 1.80 5.86 0.57
C ASN A 47 2.40 7.24 0.90
N PRO A 48 3.06 7.39 2.06
CA PRO A 48 3.60 8.68 2.53
C PRO A 48 4.81 9.20 1.73
N TYR A 49 5.26 8.46 0.71
CA TYR A 49 6.22 8.89 -0.30
C TYR A 49 5.60 8.93 -1.71
N GLY A 50 4.27 8.77 -1.79
CA GLY A 50 3.54 8.37 -2.98
C GLY A 50 3.87 6.92 -3.37
N ILE A 51 3.49 6.53 -4.58
CA ILE A 51 3.62 5.15 -5.04
C ILE A 51 5.10 4.82 -5.28
N ILE A 52 5.67 4.02 -4.38
CA ILE A 52 7.03 3.48 -4.44
C ILE A 52 6.97 1.97 -4.22
N TYR A 53 7.65 1.17 -5.05
CA TYR A 53 7.28 -0.24 -5.18
C TYR A 53 8.44 -1.21 -5.29
N ASN A 54 9.69 -0.74 -5.28
CA ASN A 54 10.83 -1.62 -5.11
C ASN A 54 11.18 -1.75 -3.61
N PRO A 55 11.69 -2.90 -3.15
CA PRO A 55 11.94 -3.14 -1.72
C PRO A 55 12.88 -2.13 -1.09
N PHE A 56 13.97 -1.75 -1.79
CA PHE A 56 14.95 -0.80 -1.29
C PHE A 56 14.30 0.54 -0.93
N SER A 57 13.59 1.15 -1.88
CA SER A 57 12.95 2.44 -1.65
C SER A 57 11.84 2.37 -0.60
N VAL A 58 11.09 1.26 -0.52
CA VAL A 58 10.02 1.11 0.47
C VAL A 58 10.58 0.99 1.88
N PHE A 59 11.60 0.16 2.10
CA PHE A 59 12.19 -0.03 3.43
C PHE A 59 13.02 1.18 3.87
N ASP A 60 13.76 1.80 2.96
CA ASP A 60 14.44 3.07 3.19
C ASP A 60 13.44 4.18 3.58
N GLY A 61 12.32 4.31 2.86
CA GLY A 61 11.27 5.27 3.19
C GLY A 61 10.68 5.07 4.60
N ILE A 62 10.49 3.81 5.03
CA ILE A 62 10.06 3.49 6.40
C ILE A 62 11.12 3.90 7.43
N ASP A 63 12.40 3.61 7.18
CA ASP A 63 13.49 4.00 8.07
C ASP A 63 13.58 5.53 8.21
N LEU A 64 13.45 6.26 7.10
CA LEU A 64 13.40 7.72 7.10
C LEU A 64 12.21 8.28 7.90
N ILE A 65 11.05 7.62 7.85
CA ILE A 65 9.91 7.96 8.71
C ILE A 65 10.25 7.71 10.18
N LEU A 66 10.81 6.54 10.52
CA LEU A 66 11.18 6.19 11.91
C LEU A 66 12.19 7.17 12.53
N GLN A 67 13.05 7.75 11.70
CA GLN A 67 14.04 8.75 12.08
C GLN A 67 13.47 10.18 12.10
N LYS A 68 12.24 10.38 11.63
CA LYS A 68 11.63 11.71 11.40
C LYS A 68 12.58 12.60 10.58
N ARG A 69 13.18 12.05 9.52
CA ARG A 69 14.21 12.76 8.72
C ARG A 69 13.61 13.99 8.05
N GLU A 70 14.18 15.15 8.33
CA GLU A 70 13.87 16.39 7.61
C GLU A 70 14.65 16.46 6.28
N PHE A 71 13.93 16.69 5.18
CA PHE A 71 14.53 16.94 3.86
C PHE A 71 14.86 18.42 3.71
N GLN A 72 16.03 18.67 3.13
CA GLN A 72 16.56 20.01 2.87
C GLN A 72 16.70 20.26 1.36
N LYS A 73 17.06 21.49 1.00
CA LYS A 73 17.24 21.89 -0.40
C LYS A 73 18.18 20.96 -1.16
N GLU A 74 19.23 20.48 -0.50
CA GLU A 74 20.27 19.61 -1.06
C GLU A 74 19.75 18.20 -1.36
N ASP A 75 18.60 17.81 -0.79
CA ASP A 75 17.92 16.55 -1.10
C ASP A 75 17.05 16.62 -2.37
N LEU A 76 16.92 17.82 -2.95
CA LEU A 76 16.13 18.06 -4.15
C LEU A 76 17.02 18.33 -5.36
N PHE A 77 16.47 18.00 -6.52
CA PHE A 77 17.05 18.35 -7.82
C PHE A 77 15.96 18.86 -8.75
N GLN A 78 16.35 19.64 -9.75
CA GLN A 78 15.42 20.19 -10.74
C GLN A 78 15.50 19.41 -12.05
N MET A 79 14.34 19.01 -12.59
CA MET A 79 14.22 18.40 -13.92
C MET A 79 12.92 18.84 -14.57
N GLY A 80 12.96 19.23 -15.85
CA GLY A 80 11.76 19.62 -16.59
C GLY A 80 10.94 20.76 -15.95
N GLY A 81 11.59 21.68 -15.25
CA GLY A 81 10.93 22.82 -14.58
C GLY A 81 10.28 22.49 -13.23
N LEU A 82 10.43 21.28 -12.71
CA LEU A 82 9.91 20.85 -11.42
C LEU A 82 11.04 20.46 -10.47
N TRP A 83 10.78 20.58 -9.17
CA TRP A 83 11.65 20.11 -8.10
C TRP A 83 11.24 18.70 -7.67
N HIS A 84 12.23 17.82 -7.55
CA HIS A 84 12.04 16.40 -7.31
C HIS A 84 12.92 15.91 -6.17
N SER A 85 12.50 14.83 -5.53
CA SER A 85 13.33 14.02 -4.63
C SER A 85 13.46 12.61 -5.20
N TRP A 86 14.67 12.07 -5.20
CA TRP A 86 14.94 10.69 -5.63
C TRP A 86 14.20 9.63 -4.80
N LYS A 87 13.76 9.99 -3.60
CA LYS A 87 13.08 9.11 -2.65
C LYS A 87 11.55 9.15 -2.77
N HIS A 88 10.99 10.10 -3.53
CA HIS A 88 9.55 10.33 -3.60
C HIS A 88 8.98 10.13 -5.00
N HIS A 89 7.71 9.75 -5.06
CA HIS A 89 6.92 9.74 -6.29
C HIS A 89 6.78 11.17 -6.87
N GLY A 90 6.59 11.27 -8.20
CA GLY A 90 6.44 12.54 -8.90
C GLY A 90 5.23 13.38 -8.46
N SER A 91 4.30 12.83 -7.68
CA SER A 91 3.19 13.59 -7.09
C SER A 91 3.61 14.63 -6.05
N TYR A 92 4.81 14.50 -5.48
CA TYR A 92 5.38 15.52 -4.59
C TYR A 92 6.03 16.68 -5.35
N SER A 93 6.24 16.51 -6.65
CA SER A 93 7.01 17.45 -7.45
C SER A 93 6.20 18.67 -7.82
N SER A 94 6.80 19.85 -7.64
CA SER A 94 6.17 21.13 -7.98
C SER A 94 7.18 22.10 -8.59
N ALA A 95 6.70 23.19 -9.20
CA ALA A 95 7.57 24.22 -9.74
C ALA A 95 8.32 25.01 -8.64
N SER A 96 7.87 24.92 -7.38
CA SER A 96 8.49 25.57 -6.22
C SER A 96 9.27 24.57 -5.37
N MET A 97 10.54 24.87 -5.12
CA MET A 97 11.38 24.09 -4.21
C MET A 97 10.78 24.06 -2.80
N GLU A 98 10.32 25.21 -2.32
CA GLU A 98 9.74 25.39 -0.99
C GLU A 98 8.46 24.57 -0.83
N GLN A 99 7.55 24.62 -1.82
CA GLN A 99 6.31 23.81 -1.78
C GLN A 99 6.60 22.31 -1.78
N THR A 100 7.61 21.88 -2.55
CA THR A 100 8.07 20.49 -2.59
C THR A 100 8.59 20.05 -1.22
N LEU A 101 9.48 20.83 -0.59
CA LEU A 101 10.01 20.55 0.75
C LEU A 101 8.91 20.55 1.81
N THR A 102 8.03 21.55 1.80
CA THR A 102 6.90 21.63 2.74
C THR A 102 6.01 20.40 2.64
N SER A 103 5.67 19.95 1.43
CA SER A 103 4.84 18.76 1.27
C SER A 103 5.53 17.49 1.76
N ILE A 104 6.82 17.32 1.45
CA ILE A 104 7.62 16.16 1.88
C ILE A 104 7.71 16.14 3.42
N ASN A 105 8.17 17.22 4.02
CA ASN A 105 8.44 17.26 5.47
C ASN A 105 7.15 17.16 6.28
N ARG A 106 6.05 17.78 5.83
CA ARG A 106 4.72 17.61 6.44
C ARG A 106 4.28 16.15 6.45
N ASP A 107 4.44 15.46 5.32
CA ASP A 107 3.98 14.08 5.21
C ASP A 107 4.90 13.13 5.98
N ILE A 108 6.21 13.38 6.05
CA ILE A 108 7.13 12.63 6.93
C ILE A 108 6.73 12.80 8.40
N GLU A 109 6.49 14.04 8.85
CA GLU A 109 6.08 14.30 10.23
C GLU A 109 4.78 13.59 10.58
N LYS A 110 3.75 13.76 9.75
CA LYS A 110 2.46 13.06 9.91
C LYS A 110 2.63 11.54 9.93
N SER A 111 3.50 11.01 9.07
CA SER A 111 3.76 9.58 8.97
C SER A 111 4.51 9.05 10.19
N HIS A 112 5.44 9.83 10.73
CA HIS A 112 6.16 9.47 11.93
C HIS A 112 5.20 9.32 13.11
N ASP A 113 4.35 10.32 13.32
CA ASP A 113 3.37 10.30 14.41
C ASP A 113 2.38 9.14 14.24
N GLN A 114 1.90 8.88 13.02
CA GLN A 114 1.03 7.73 12.74
C GLN A 114 1.76 6.40 12.96
N LEU A 115 3.01 6.26 12.51
CA LEU A 115 3.75 5.00 12.53
C LEU A 115 4.01 4.55 13.97
N LEU A 116 4.41 5.48 14.84
CA LEU A 116 4.67 5.17 16.25
C LEU A 116 3.40 4.76 17.03
N ASN A 117 2.23 5.11 16.53
CA ASN A 117 0.94 4.76 17.13
C ASN A 117 0.20 3.66 16.34
N SER A 118 0.79 3.12 15.28
CA SER A 118 0.16 2.12 14.42
C SER A 118 0.27 0.73 14.99
N LYS A 119 -0.80 -0.04 14.84
CA LYS A 119 -0.80 -1.49 15.09
C LYS A 119 -0.49 -2.29 13.84
N PHE A 120 -0.70 -1.71 12.66
CA PHE A 120 -0.52 -2.38 11.38
C PHE A 120 0.34 -1.57 10.42
N LEU A 121 1.32 -2.26 9.83
CA LEU A 121 2.05 -1.78 8.66
C LEU A 121 1.83 -2.73 7.50
N PHE A 122 1.14 -2.26 6.46
CA PHE A 122 0.92 -3.00 5.22
C PHE A 122 1.98 -2.64 4.19
N ILE A 123 2.72 -3.63 3.69
CA ILE A 123 3.78 -3.42 2.70
C ILE A 123 3.46 -4.18 1.43
N THR A 124 3.22 -3.48 0.32
CA THR A 124 2.95 -4.13 -0.99
C THR A 124 4.04 -3.86 -2.02
N LEU A 125 4.89 -4.85 -2.27
CA LEU A 125 6.03 -4.73 -3.18
C LEU A 125 5.62 -5.02 -4.63
N GLY A 126 6.11 -4.22 -5.58
CA GLY A 126 5.76 -4.31 -7.00
C GLY A 126 6.81 -5.04 -7.84
N THR A 127 8.09 -4.70 -7.69
CA THR A 127 9.18 -5.32 -8.46
C THR A 127 10.50 -5.31 -7.69
N ALA A 128 11.32 -6.35 -7.86
CA ALA A 128 12.71 -6.41 -7.42
C ALA A 128 13.68 -5.69 -8.37
N TRP A 129 13.22 -5.22 -9.54
CA TRP A 129 14.02 -4.38 -10.43
C TRP A 129 14.16 -2.97 -9.86
N VAL A 130 15.40 -2.49 -9.81
CA VAL A 130 15.75 -1.14 -9.38
C VAL A 130 16.46 -0.38 -10.49
N TYR A 131 16.37 0.95 -10.42
CA TYR A 131 17.20 1.87 -11.18
C TYR A 131 18.17 2.53 -10.22
N GLU A 132 19.46 2.41 -10.52
CA GLU A 132 20.55 2.94 -9.72
C GLU A 132 21.20 4.09 -10.47
N HIS A 133 20.99 5.31 -9.97
CA HIS A 133 21.59 6.51 -10.54
C HIS A 133 23.08 6.54 -10.21
N HIS A 134 23.93 6.86 -11.19
CA HIS A 134 25.38 6.74 -11.07
C HIS A 134 26.00 7.53 -9.91
N SER A 135 25.36 8.64 -9.50
CA SER A 135 25.87 9.50 -8.41
C SER A 135 25.12 9.38 -7.08
N VAL A 136 23.91 8.82 -7.05
CA VAL A 136 23.06 8.84 -5.83
C VAL A 136 22.58 7.46 -5.37
N GLY A 137 22.89 6.40 -6.14
CA GLY A 137 22.47 5.04 -5.83
C GLY A 137 21.02 4.75 -6.26
N ILE A 138 20.39 3.79 -5.59
CA ILE A 138 19.03 3.33 -5.92
C ILE A 138 18.01 4.44 -5.66
N VAL A 139 17.17 4.70 -6.66
CA VAL A 139 16.11 5.73 -6.59
C VAL A 139 14.71 5.12 -6.58
N ALA A 140 13.78 5.79 -5.93
CA ALA A 140 12.36 5.42 -5.93
C ALA A 140 11.65 5.80 -7.23
N ASN A 141 12.09 6.89 -7.87
CA ASN A 141 11.55 7.38 -9.13
C ASN A 141 12.64 8.05 -9.97
N CYS A 142 12.64 7.81 -11.28
CA CYS A 142 13.64 8.36 -12.19
C CYS A 142 13.31 9.79 -12.68
N HIS A 143 12.10 10.31 -12.42
CA HIS A 143 11.67 11.69 -12.73
C HIS A 143 11.98 12.16 -14.16
N LYS A 144 11.87 11.24 -15.13
CA LYS A 144 12.17 11.45 -16.56
C LYS A 144 13.62 11.85 -16.86
N VAL A 145 14.53 11.70 -15.90
CA VAL A 145 15.98 11.85 -16.13
C VAL A 145 16.42 10.80 -17.17
N PRO A 146 17.35 11.12 -18.11
CA PRO A 146 17.74 10.21 -19.17
C PRO A 146 18.21 8.84 -18.66
N ASN A 147 17.75 7.76 -19.29
CA ASN A 147 18.07 6.39 -18.88
C ASN A 147 19.58 6.08 -18.80
N LYS A 148 20.41 6.80 -19.56
CA LYS A 148 21.88 6.66 -19.53
C LYS A 148 22.52 7.04 -18.19
N GLU A 149 21.80 7.75 -17.32
CA GLU A 149 22.26 8.13 -15.98
C GLU A 149 22.03 7.00 -14.95
N PHE A 150 21.39 5.90 -15.38
CA PHE A 150 20.99 4.81 -14.51
C PHE A 150 21.54 3.47 -15.01
N THR A 151 21.93 2.64 -14.05
CA THR A 151 22.08 1.20 -14.25
C THR A 151 20.83 0.51 -13.73
N LYS A 152 20.19 -0.27 -14.60
CA LYS A 152 19.06 -1.13 -14.19
C LYS A 152 19.59 -2.48 -13.76
N ARG A 153 19.19 -2.95 -12.57
CA ARG A 153 19.55 -4.28 -12.08
C ARG A 153 18.45 -4.91 -11.25
N LEU A 154 18.49 -6.24 -11.14
CA LEU A 154 17.62 -7.00 -10.26
C LEU A 154 18.27 -7.07 -8.88
N LEU A 155 17.53 -6.73 -7.82
CA LEU A 155 17.97 -7.01 -6.46
C LEU A 155 18.03 -8.51 -6.24
N SER A 156 19.04 -8.98 -5.52
CA SER A 156 19.09 -10.36 -5.02
C SER A 156 18.13 -10.56 -3.84
N VAL A 157 17.82 -11.83 -3.55
CA VAL A 157 17.04 -12.22 -2.37
C VAL A 157 17.74 -11.75 -1.09
N ASP A 158 19.06 -11.94 -1.00
CA ASP A 158 19.86 -11.54 0.17
C ASP A 158 19.87 -10.03 0.38
N GLU A 159 20.00 -9.23 -0.69
CA GLU A 159 19.89 -7.77 -0.58
C GLU A 159 18.55 -7.41 0.08
N ILE A 160 17.42 -7.88 -0.47
CA ILE A 160 16.08 -7.56 0.03
C ILE A 160 15.87 -8.04 1.46
N LYS A 161 16.30 -9.26 1.78
CA LYS A 161 16.22 -9.79 3.15
C LYS A 161 17.00 -8.91 4.11
N ASN A 162 18.25 -8.56 3.79
CA ASN A 162 19.11 -7.83 4.73
C ASN A 162 18.56 -6.44 5.03
N ILE A 163 18.14 -5.69 3.99
CA ILE A 163 17.53 -4.36 4.21
C ILE A 163 16.17 -4.46 4.91
N GLY A 164 15.39 -5.52 4.60
CA GLY A 164 14.10 -5.75 5.25
C GLY A 164 14.27 -6.08 6.73
N LYS A 165 15.22 -6.95 7.08
CA LYS A 165 15.54 -7.31 8.46
C LYS A 165 16.01 -6.10 9.25
N GLU A 166 16.92 -5.29 8.70
CA GLU A 166 17.38 -4.07 9.36
C GLU A 166 16.21 -3.10 9.65
N MET A 167 15.31 -2.93 8.68
CA MET A 167 14.11 -2.10 8.87
C MET A 167 13.20 -2.68 9.97
N LEU A 168 12.95 -3.99 9.96
CA LEU A 168 12.11 -4.67 10.96
C LEU A 168 12.73 -4.63 12.38
N ASP A 169 14.05 -4.75 12.50
CA ASP A 169 14.77 -4.66 13.78
C ASP A 169 14.65 -3.23 14.35
N LYS A 170 14.86 -2.20 13.53
CA LYS A 170 14.65 -0.80 13.95
C LYS A 170 13.18 -0.53 14.30
N LEU A 171 12.26 -1.08 13.52
CA LEU A 171 10.83 -0.90 13.71
C LEU A 171 10.35 -1.54 15.02
N SER A 172 10.70 -2.80 15.27
CA SER A 172 10.35 -3.51 16.51
C SER A 172 10.96 -2.86 17.75
N SER A 173 12.16 -2.25 17.64
CA SER A 173 12.75 -1.48 18.75
C SER A 173 11.94 -0.24 19.15
N LYS A 174 11.16 0.34 18.22
CA LYS A 174 10.37 1.56 18.42
C LYS A 174 8.88 1.27 18.63
N VAL A 175 8.36 0.24 17.97
CA VAL A 175 6.94 -0.14 17.93
C VAL A 175 6.83 -1.68 18.02
N PRO A 176 7.07 -2.27 19.20
CA PRO A 176 7.28 -3.72 19.36
C PRO A 176 6.04 -4.57 19.04
N ASP A 177 4.84 -4.04 19.22
CA ASP A 177 3.57 -4.76 19.04
C ASP A 177 2.97 -4.59 17.63
N MET A 178 3.73 -4.06 16.68
CA MET A 178 3.19 -3.79 15.35
C MET A 178 3.18 -5.05 14.48
N HIS A 179 2.02 -5.35 13.89
CA HIS A 179 1.89 -6.38 12.87
C HIS A 179 2.33 -5.84 11.51
N VAL A 180 3.33 -6.48 10.90
CA VAL A 180 3.77 -6.18 9.54
C VAL A 180 3.17 -7.20 8.58
N LEU A 181 2.35 -6.73 7.65
CA LEU A 181 1.73 -7.59 6.64
C LEU A 181 2.28 -7.27 5.26
N PHE A 182 3.13 -8.15 4.76
CA PHE A 182 3.68 -8.11 3.42
C PHE A 182 2.68 -8.63 2.38
N SER A 183 2.78 -8.10 1.17
CA SER A 183 2.06 -8.56 0.00
C SER A 183 2.88 -8.28 -1.25
N ILE A 184 2.64 -9.05 -2.31
CA ILE A 184 3.18 -8.76 -3.64
C ILE A 184 2.05 -8.20 -4.49
N SER A 185 2.34 -7.10 -5.17
CA SER A 185 1.40 -6.46 -6.10
C SER A 185 1.03 -7.43 -7.21
N PRO A 186 -0.26 -7.63 -7.51
CA PRO A 186 -0.70 -8.43 -8.64
C PRO A 186 -0.48 -7.73 -10.01
N VAL A 187 -0.10 -6.46 -10.01
CA VAL A 187 0.19 -5.70 -11.24
C VAL A 187 1.41 -6.30 -11.97
N ARG A 188 1.26 -6.48 -13.29
CA ARG A 188 2.30 -7.01 -14.16
C ARG A 188 3.24 -5.89 -14.62
N HIS A 189 4.50 -5.96 -14.23
CA HIS A 189 5.55 -5.05 -14.69
C HIS A 189 6.08 -5.46 -16.06
N TRP A 190 5.26 -5.23 -17.09
CA TRP A 190 5.50 -5.79 -18.43
C TRP A 190 6.51 -5.06 -19.29
N LYS A 191 6.93 -3.85 -18.89
CA LYS A 191 7.89 -3.02 -19.65
C LYS A 191 9.18 -3.77 -19.98
N ASP A 192 9.57 -4.69 -19.12
CA ASP A 192 10.81 -5.47 -19.26
C ASP A 192 10.60 -6.85 -19.87
N GLY A 193 9.34 -7.30 -19.97
CA GLY A 193 8.99 -8.61 -20.48
C GLY A 193 8.36 -9.53 -19.43
N ALA A 194 7.82 -10.64 -19.94
CA ALA A 194 7.10 -11.63 -19.13
C ALA A 194 8.03 -12.38 -18.18
N GLN A 195 9.22 -12.73 -18.67
CA GLN A 195 10.21 -13.53 -17.93
C GLN A 195 10.80 -12.71 -16.79
N GLU A 196 11.10 -11.44 -17.06
CA GLU A 196 11.65 -10.45 -16.14
C GLU A 196 10.65 -10.11 -15.04
N ASN A 197 9.36 -10.00 -15.38
CA ASN A 197 8.31 -9.85 -14.39
C ASN A 197 8.20 -11.11 -13.51
N ALA A 198 8.15 -12.31 -14.10
CA ALA A 198 8.04 -13.55 -13.34
C ALA A 198 9.25 -13.75 -12.40
N LEU A 199 10.46 -13.52 -12.90
CA LEU A 199 11.70 -13.57 -12.12
C LEU A 199 11.66 -12.56 -10.96
N SER A 200 11.26 -11.33 -11.22
CA SER A 200 11.11 -10.29 -10.19
C SER A 200 10.13 -10.68 -9.10
N LYS A 201 8.94 -11.20 -9.45
CA LYS A 201 7.94 -11.67 -8.46
C LYS A 201 8.45 -12.87 -7.67
N ALA A 202 9.18 -13.79 -8.29
CA ALA A 202 9.80 -14.93 -7.61
C ALA A 202 10.83 -14.46 -6.57
N VAL A 203 11.72 -13.52 -6.94
CA VAL A 203 12.70 -12.93 -6.01
C VAL A 203 12.00 -12.27 -4.82
N LEU A 204 10.99 -11.42 -5.08
CA LEU A 204 10.21 -10.79 -4.01
C LEU A 204 9.56 -11.83 -3.09
N ARG A 205 8.98 -12.90 -3.66
CA ARG A 205 8.26 -13.91 -2.90
C ARG A 205 9.18 -14.71 -2.00
N THR A 206 10.36 -15.08 -2.51
CA THR A 206 11.40 -15.75 -1.73
C THR A 206 11.92 -14.85 -0.61
N ALA A 207 12.25 -13.60 -0.91
CA ALA A 207 12.76 -12.67 0.10
C ALA A 207 11.74 -12.39 1.22
N ILE A 208 10.46 -12.17 0.88
CA ILE A 208 9.38 -12.02 1.87
C ILE A 208 9.21 -13.31 2.69
N HIS A 209 9.37 -14.49 2.08
CA HIS A 209 9.32 -15.74 2.82
C HIS A 209 10.45 -15.86 3.84
N GLU A 210 11.64 -15.37 3.53
CA GLU A 210 12.77 -15.33 4.47
C GLU A 210 12.61 -14.27 5.58
N LEU A 211 11.77 -13.25 5.36
CA LEU A 211 11.38 -12.25 6.37
C LEU A 211 10.15 -12.69 7.18
N TYR A 212 9.51 -13.78 6.79
CA TYR A 212 8.32 -14.28 7.47
C TYR A 212 8.68 -14.83 8.84
N ASP A 213 8.01 -14.31 9.86
CA ASP A 213 8.27 -14.70 11.23
C ASP A 213 7.00 -14.45 12.06
N GLN A 214 6.31 -15.54 12.42
CA GLN A 214 5.09 -15.42 13.23
C GLN A 214 5.39 -14.99 14.66
N ASP A 215 6.55 -15.36 15.20
CA ASP A 215 6.95 -15.02 16.57
C ASP A 215 7.25 -13.52 16.71
N HIS A 216 7.55 -12.85 15.58
CA HIS A 216 7.79 -11.41 15.48
C HIS A 216 6.69 -10.66 14.71
N PHE A 217 5.48 -11.21 14.59
CA PHE A 217 4.32 -10.53 13.96
C PHE A 217 4.49 -10.11 12.49
N HIS A 218 5.31 -10.85 11.74
CA HIS A 218 5.49 -10.65 10.31
C HIS A 218 4.67 -11.68 9.51
N HIS A 219 3.84 -11.19 8.59
CA HIS A 219 2.84 -11.99 7.91
C HIS A 219 2.82 -11.74 6.40
N TYR A 220 2.21 -12.65 5.63
CA TYR A 220 2.06 -12.52 4.18
C TYR A 220 0.61 -12.67 3.74
N PHE A 221 0.11 -11.71 2.98
CA PHE A 221 -1.18 -11.76 2.31
C PHE A 221 -1.02 -12.05 0.81
N PRO A 222 -1.59 -13.16 0.29
CA PRO A 222 -1.31 -13.67 -1.05
C PRO A 222 -2.15 -13.00 -2.15
N ALA A 223 -2.12 -11.67 -2.24
CA ALA A 223 -2.86 -10.92 -3.27
C ALA A 223 -2.40 -11.24 -4.70
N TYR A 224 -1.09 -11.45 -4.89
CA TYR A 224 -0.51 -11.84 -6.17
C TYR A 224 -1.05 -13.19 -6.63
N GLU A 225 -0.96 -14.21 -5.77
CA GLU A 225 -1.44 -15.56 -6.04
C GLU A 225 -2.96 -15.59 -6.26
N MET A 226 -3.74 -14.82 -5.50
CA MET A 226 -5.18 -14.67 -5.77
C MET A 226 -5.47 -14.20 -7.20
N LEU A 227 -4.71 -13.24 -7.73
CA LEU A 227 -4.92 -12.82 -9.13
C LEU A 227 -4.47 -13.91 -10.11
N VAL A 228 -3.24 -14.42 -9.97
CA VAL A 228 -2.64 -15.29 -11.00
C VAL A 228 -3.15 -16.74 -10.95
N ASP A 229 -3.66 -17.20 -9.81
CA ASP A 229 -4.13 -18.57 -9.61
C ASP A 229 -5.65 -18.72 -9.49
N ASP A 230 -6.37 -17.74 -8.91
CA ASP A 230 -7.85 -17.81 -8.87
C ASP A 230 -8.50 -17.12 -10.05
N LEU A 231 -7.94 -15.98 -10.45
CA LEU A 231 -8.51 -15.05 -11.43
C LEU A 231 -7.77 -15.14 -12.77
N ARG A 232 -7.60 -16.37 -13.27
CA ARG A 232 -6.77 -16.71 -14.45
C ARG A 232 -7.25 -16.15 -15.80
N ASP A 233 -8.40 -15.49 -15.83
CA ASP A 233 -9.06 -15.02 -17.06
C ASP A 233 -8.78 -13.51 -17.30
N TYR A 234 -8.58 -13.12 -18.57
CA TYR A 234 -8.34 -11.72 -18.97
C TYR A 234 -9.44 -10.75 -18.52
N ARG A 235 -10.67 -11.20 -18.26
CA ARG A 235 -11.75 -10.37 -17.71
C ARG A 235 -11.41 -9.73 -16.35
N PHE A 236 -10.42 -10.28 -15.65
CA PHE A 236 -9.94 -9.79 -14.36
C PHE A 236 -8.80 -8.78 -14.47
N TYR A 237 -8.44 -8.40 -15.70
CA TYR A 237 -7.47 -7.35 -15.97
C TYR A 237 -8.17 -6.10 -16.52
N ALA A 238 -7.64 -4.94 -16.19
CA ALA A 238 -8.05 -3.66 -16.74
C ALA A 238 -7.72 -3.60 -18.25
N LYS A 239 -8.11 -2.51 -18.91
CA LYS A 239 -7.96 -2.34 -20.37
C LYS A 239 -6.51 -2.49 -20.87
N ASP A 240 -5.53 -2.23 -20.01
CA ASP A 240 -4.11 -2.37 -20.35
C ASP A 240 -3.59 -3.82 -20.26
N MET A 241 -4.41 -4.76 -19.78
CA MET A 241 -4.06 -6.17 -19.54
C MET A 241 -2.94 -6.38 -18.51
N LEU A 242 -2.59 -5.34 -17.74
CA LEU A 242 -1.50 -5.36 -16.76
C LEU A 242 -1.99 -5.13 -15.33
N HIS A 243 -2.93 -4.20 -15.15
CA HIS A 243 -3.52 -3.93 -13.86
C HIS A 243 -4.73 -4.84 -13.61
N PRO A 244 -5.03 -5.18 -12.35
CA PRO A 244 -6.29 -5.84 -12.01
C PRO A 244 -7.49 -4.96 -12.39
N SER A 245 -8.59 -5.57 -12.84
CA SER A 245 -9.88 -4.87 -13.00
C SER A 245 -10.54 -4.58 -11.65
N GLU A 246 -11.57 -3.73 -11.63
CA GLU A 246 -12.34 -3.45 -10.41
C GLU A 246 -12.90 -4.72 -9.78
N THR A 247 -13.44 -5.63 -10.59
CA THR A 247 -13.93 -6.94 -10.12
C THR A 247 -12.84 -7.77 -9.45
N ALA A 248 -11.61 -7.73 -9.98
CA ALA A 248 -10.48 -8.43 -9.37
C ALA A 248 -10.04 -7.78 -8.06
N ILE A 249 -10.06 -6.44 -7.99
CA ILE A 249 -9.78 -5.68 -6.77
C ILE A 249 -10.83 -6.00 -5.70
N ASP A 250 -12.11 -6.05 -6.07
CA ASP A 250 -13.21 -6.40 -5.17
C ASP A 250 -13.06 -7.83 -4.62
N TYR A 251 -12.69 -8.77 -5.48
CA TYR A 251 -12.40 -10.13 -5.06
C TYR A 251 -11.27 -10.20 -4.01
N VAL A 252 -10.14 -9.51 -4.27
CA VAL A 252 -9.03 -9.48 -3.31
C VAL A 252 -9.43 -8.76 -2.02
N TRP A 253 -10.26 -7.71 -2.12
CA TRP A 253 -10.82 -7.02 -0.97
C TRP A 253 -11.69 -7.93 -0.10
N GLU A 254 -12.56 -8.75 -0.69
CA GLU A 254 -13.36 -9.73 0.06
C GLU A 254 -12.47 -10.73 0.80
N LYS A 255 -11.40 -11.19 0.15
CA LYS A 255 -10.41 -12.09 0.75
C LYS A 255 -9.62 -11.45 1.88
N PHE A 256 -9.23 -10.18 1.70
CA PHE A 256 -8.56 -9.37 2.71
C PHE A 256 -9.46 -9.18 3.93
N ALA A 257 -10.71 -8.77 3.71
CA ALA A 257 -11.71 -8.60 4.75
C ALA A 257 -11.98 -9.92 5.51
N ALA A 258 -12.07 -11.05 4.80
CA ALA A 258 -12.24 -12.36 5.42
C ALA A 258 -11.04 -12.80 6.27
N ALA A 259 -9.82 -12.42 5.87
CA ALA A 259 -8.60 -12.76 6.61
C ALA A 259 -8.44 -11.92 7.89
N LEU A 260 -8.64 -10.60 7.77
CA LEU A 260 -8.26 -9.63 8.80
C LEU A 260 -9.39 -9.17 9.69
N PHE A 261 -10.65 -9.23 9.26
CA PHE A 261 -11.76 -8.71 10.05
C PHE A 261 -12.51 -9.81 10.77
N ASP A 262 -13.02 -9.48 11.96
CA ASP A 262 -14.01 -10.30 12.62
C ASP A 262 -15.41 -10.15 11.97
N GLU A 263 -16.37 -10.95 12.42
CA GLU A 263 -17.73 -10.94 11.88
C GLU A 263 -18.43 -9.59 12.09
N ASN A 264 -18.20 -8.96 13.25
CA ASN A 264 -18.82 -7.69 13.61
C ASN A 264 -18.34 -6.57 12.67
N THR A 265 -17.02 -6.48 12.47
CA THR A 265 -16.41 -5.52 11.55
C THR A 265 -16.92 -5.77 10.14
N ARG A 266 -16.94 -7.01 9.64
CA ARG A 266 -17.47 -7.31 8.30
C ARG A 266 -18.94 -6.92 8.13
N ALA A 267 -19.76 -7.12 9.16
CA ALA A 267 -21.16 -6.69 9.14
C ALA A 267 -21.29 -5.16 9.07
N MET A 268 -20.49 -4.45 9.85
CA MET A 268 -20.43 -2.99 9.81
C MET A 268 -20.00 -2.47 8.43
N LEU A 269 -18.96 -3.04 7.83
CA LEU A 269 -18.48 -2.56 6.52
C LEU A 269 -19.54 -2.71 5.42
N LYS A 270 -20.36 -3.77 5.47
CA LYS A 270 -21.51 -3.93 4.55
C LYS A 270 -22.56 -2.84 4.73
N ASP A 271 -22.81 -2.43 5.96
CA ASP A 271 -23.76 -1.34 6.24
C ASP A 271 -23.21 0.03 5.82
N LEU A 272 -21.91 0.28 6.08
CA LEU A 272 -21.21 1.49 5.63
C LEU A 272 -21.14 1.57 4.11
N GLU A 273 -20.98 0.46 3.40
CA GLU A 273 -20.99 0.43 1.94
C GLU A 273 -22.35 0.89 1.38
N LYS A 274 -23.46 0.45 1.99
CA LYS A 274 -24.81 0.91 1.62
C LYS A 274 -24.96 2.41 1.86
N LEU A 275 -24.48 2.91 3.00
CA LEU A 275 -24.50 4.35 3.30
C LEU A 275 -23.67 5.15 2.29
N ASN A 276 -22.47 4.69 1.96
CA ASN A 276 -21.60 5.35 0.99
C ASN A 276 -22.22 5.37 -0.42
N LYS A 277 -22.90 4.29 -0.83
CA LYS A 277 -23.67 4.25 -2.07
C LYS A 277 -24.78 5.30 -2.06
N LEU A 278 -25.58 5.38 -0.98
CA LEU A 278 -26.61 6.42 -0.82
C LEU A 278 -26.02 7.84 -0.95
N LYS A 279 -24.90 8.11 -0.27
CA LYS A 279 -24.19 9.40 -0.35
C LYS A 279 -23.71 9.73 -1.76
N SER A 280 -23.21 8.74 -2.50
CA SER A 280 -22.72 8.91 -3.87
C SER A 280 -23.84 9.08 -4.90
N HIS A 281 -25.05 8.60 -4.59
CA HIS A 281 -26.19 8.57 -5.51
C HIS A 281 -26.98 9.88 -5.57
N ARG A 282 -26.56 10.97 -4.88
CA ARG A 282 -27.28 12.26 -4.77
C ARG A 282 -28.15 12.53 -6.00
N GLY A 283 -29.44 12.23 -5.86
CA GLY A 283 -30.41 12.30 -6.93
C GLY A 283 -31.01 13.70 -7.02
N ILE A 284 -31.96 13.83 -7.95
CA ILE A 284 -32.64 15.08 -8.32
C ILE A 284 -33.50 15.67 -7.17
N HIS A 285 -33.70 14.93 -6.06
CA HIS A 285 -34.44 15.36 -4.87
C HIS A 285 -33.53 15.50 -3.64
N SER A 286 -32.83 16.62 -3.54
CA SER A 286 -31.72 16.83 -2.59
C SER A 286 -32.11 16.83 -1.11
N GLU A 287 -33.35 17.18 -0.76
CA GLU A 287 -33.79 17.25 0.65
C GLU A 287 -34.15 15.88 1.21
N THR A 288 -34.97 15.09 0.51
CA THR A 288 -35.36 13.74 0.94
C THR A 288 -34.16 12.78 1.02
N ASP A 289 -33.22 12.91 0.08
CA ASP A 289 -31.99 12.11 0.09
C ASP A 289 -31.11 12.46 1.31
N SER A 290 -31.11 13.71 1.75
CA SER A 290 -30.30 14.16 2.89
C SER A 290 -30.86 13.67 4.24
N GLU A 291 -32.19 13.66 4.41
CA GLU A 291 -32.84 13.13 5.61
C GLU A 291 -32.57 11.62 5.75
N MET A 292 -32.76 10.85 4.67
CA MET A 292 -32.49 9.40 4.67
C MET A 292 -31.03 9.07 4.98
N ILE A 293 -30.07 9.83 4.46
CA ILE A 293 -28.64 9.66 4.78
C ILE A 293 -28.41 9.90 6.27
N THR A 294 -28.97 10.98 6.83
CA THR A 294 -28.80 11.37 8.23
C THR A 294 -29.39 10.33 9.18
N GLU A 295 -30.61 9.85 8.88
CA GLU A 295 -31.24 8.78 9.64
C GLU A 295 -30.41 7.50 9.62
N LYS A 296 -29.86 7.15 8.45
CA LYS A 296 -29.01 5.97 8.32
C LYS A 296 -27.71 6.13 9.10
N GLU A 297 -27.09 7.31 9.09
CA GLU A 297 -25.91 7.59 9.92
C GLU A 297 -26.20 7.41 11.40
N ILE A 298 -27.30 7.97 11.90
CA ILE A 298 -27.71 7.84 13.32
C ILE A 298 -28.00 6.38 13.67
N GLU A 299 -28.66 5.63 12.79
CA GLU A 299 -28.89 4.19 12.95
C GLU A 299 -27.57 3.42 13.10
N LEU A 300 -26.61 3.65 12.18
CA LEU A 300 -25.32 2.98 12.21
C LEU A 300 -24.50 3.37 13.43
N GLN A 301 -24.54 4.64 13.83
CA GLN A 301 -23.90 5.12 15.05
C GLN A 301 -24.44 4.42 16.31
N ARG A 302 -25.76 4.21 16.40
CA ARG A 302 -26.38 3.46 17.51
C ARG A 302 -26.00 1.99 17.49
N LYS A 303 -25.96 1.39 16.30
CA LYS A 303 -25.64 -0.03 16.08
C LYS A 303 -24.18 -0.35 16.37
N TYR A 304 -23.28 0.54 15.97
CA TYR A 304 -21.83 0.38 16.07
C TYR A 304 -21.25 1.50 16.94
N LYS A 305 -21.21 1.28 18.26
CA LYS A 305 -20.73 2.27 19.25
C LYS A 305 -19.35 2.86 18.95
N HIS A 306 -18.52 2.15 18.17
CA HIS A 306 -17.20 2.61 17.73
C HIS A 306 -17.23 3.61 16.56
N LEU A 307 -18.37 3.84 15.90
CA LEU A 307 -18.55 4.90 14.90
C LEU A 307 -18.81 6.29 15.53
N LEU A 308 -19.02 6.36 16.85
CA LEU A 308 -19.43 7.58 17.57
C LEU A 308 -18.28 8.39 18.20
N THR A 309 -17.02 7.95 18.05
CA THR A 309 -15.84 8.62 18.63
C THR A 309 -14.63 8.43 17.75
#